data_AF-A0A0D2XH43-F1
#
_entry.id   AF-A0A0D2XH43-F1
#
_cell.length_a   1.000
_cell.length_b   1.000
_cell.length_c   1.000
_cell.angle_alpha   90.00
_cell.angle_beta   90.00
_cell.angle_gamma   90.00
#
_symmetry.space_group_name_H-M   'P 1'
#
loop_
_entity.id
_entity.type
_entity.pdbx_description
1 polymer ?
#
loop_
_entity_poly.entity_id
_entity_poly.type
_entity_poly.pdbx_seq_one_letter_code
_entity_poly.pdbx_strand_id
1 'polypeptide(L)'
;MGSDPQYAKWPLLPLSQHVFTLTNGYATKNAQQAAVKALQDAIAQDKMAPFYRYLAHPLDGVLNTLGEGGSSAPGRPLSRKSSLVGMIATKPAATIISLPWDEGLYNQLKEDNDRELQEFQKEEDDAVEQAGDTEVMAAQGKRAEFWARVGDKDKAIAAYESLSEKTGILGTKIDLVLAIIRMGLFYGDKPLVKKHVERAKSLVESGGDWDRRNRLKAYEGLHLLTLRSYNLAAPLLLDSLSTFTSYELCTYSNLVVYSVLAGSVSLKRVDFKSKVVDAPEIKAILGDGEDKLLALSGALSAGPGADDTTGAKAPKTATAAVNLTTLGTSTEQPEAEMAIDFSPLALLVSSLYNGNYKTFFKSLAESCWPGEHGQ
;
A
#
# COMPACT_ATOMS: atom_id res chain seq x y z
N MET A 1 -23.37 9.91 8.37
CA MET A 1 -22.92 8.57 8.78
C MET A 1 -22.35 7.92 7.54
N GLY A 2 -21.03 7.92 7.40
CA GLY A 2 -20.37 7.34 6.23
C GLY A 2 -20.57 5.83 6.26
N SER A 3 -21.08 5.26 5.18
CA SER A 3 -21.06 3.82 4.99
C SER A 3 -19.62 3.33 5.01
N ASP A 4 -19.37 2.17 5.62
CA ASP A 4 -18.05 1.56 5.62
C ASP A 4 -17.51 1.40 4.19
N PRO A 5 -16.19 1.57 3.98
CA PRO A 5 -15.56 1.39 2.68
C PRO A 5 -15.87 0.01 2.07
N GLN A 6 -16.71 -0.02 1.03
CA GLN A 6 -16.99 -1.26 0.32
C GLN A 6 -15.77 -1.68 -0.51
N TYR A 7 -15.54 -2.99 -0.60
CA TYR A 7 -14.43 -3.60 -1.35
C TYR A 7 -13.02 -3.25 -0.84
N ALA A 8 -12.87 -2.72 0.39
CA ALA A 8 -11.58 -2.23 0.91
C ALA A 8 -10.58 -3.34 1.31
N LYS A 9 -10.99 -4.60 1.40
CA LYS A 9 -10.15 -5.66 1.98
C LYS A 9 -9.08 -6.23 1.04
N TRP A 10 -9.43 -6.48 -0.23
CA TRP A 10 -8.55 -7.16 -1.18
C TRP A 10 -8.14 -6.23 -2.33
N PRO A 11 -6.93 -6.41 -2.91
CA PRO A 11 -5.88 -7.36 -2.54
C PRO A 11 -5.04 -6.88 -1.34
N LEU A 12 -4.42 -7.81 -0.61
CA LEU A 12 -3.51 -7.49 0.48
C LEU A 12 -2.16 -7.00 -0.07
N LEU A 13 -1.96 -5.69 -0.09
CA LEU A 13 -0.70 -5.08 -0.54
C LEU A 13 0.57 -5.51 0.23
N PRO A 14 0.53 -5.92 1.52
CA PRO A 14 1.71 -6.49 2.17
C PRO A 14 2.28 -7.72 1.44
N LEU A 15 1.45 -8.51 0.74
CA LEU A 15 1.93 -9.65 -0.03
C LEU A 15 2.81 -9.22 -1.21
N SER A 16 2.49 -8.11 -1.90
CA SER A 16 3.35 -7.60 -2.96
C SER A 16 4.69 -7.06 -2.42
N GLN A 17 4.70 -6.58 -1.17
CA GLN A 17 5.93 -6.21 -0.44
C GLN A 17 6.80 -7.43 -0.13
N HIS A 18 6.20 -8.55 0.27
CA HIS A 18 6.94 -9.81 0.45
C HIS A 18 7.51 -10.32 -0.88
N VAL A 19 6.74 -10.27 -1.96
CA VAL A 19 7.24 -10.59 -3.31
C VAL A 19 8.43 -9.71 -3.69
N PHE A 20 8.34 -8.40 -3.45
CA PHE A 20 9.46 -7.49 -3.69
C PHE A 20 10.70 -7.88 -2.85
N THR A 21 10.51 -8.22 -1.58
CA THR A 21 11.59 -8.66 -0.68
C THR A 21 12.30 -9.91 -1.19
N LEU A 22 11.57 -10.86 -1.80
CA LEU A 22 12.16 -12.05 -2.43
C LEU A 22 12.93 -11.73 -3.71
N THR A 23 12.42 -10.83 -4.54
CA THR A 23 13.12 -10.40 -5.76
C THR A 23 14.34 -9.52 -5.47
N ASN A 24 14.40 -8.93 -4.27
CA ASN A 24 15.46 -8.04 -3.88
C ASN A 24 16.69 -8.83 -3.38
N GLY A 25 17.74 -8.89 -4.19
CA GLY A 25 19.02 -9.53 -3.81
C GLY A 25 19.77 -8.86 -2.66
N TYR A 26 19.29 -7.69 -2.23
CA TYR A 26 19.77 -6.92 -1.09
C TYR A 26 18.95 -7.17 0.19
N ALA A 27 17.91 -8.00 0.15
CA ALA A 27 17.21 -8.35 1.38
C ALA A 27 18.04 -9.32 2.23
N THR A 28 17.95 -9.22 3.56
CA THR A 28 18.60 -10.19 4.46
C THR A 28 17.95 -11.56 4.29
N LYS A 29 18.72 -12.64 4.47
CA LYS A 29 18.20 -14.01 4.34
C LYS A 29 17.03 -14.28 5.29
N ASN A 30 17.07 -13.72 6.51
CA ASN A 30 15.98 -13.84 7.47
C ASN A 30 14.69 -13.16 6.97
N ALA A 31 14.81 -11.96 6.38
CA ALA A 31 13.66 -11.26 5.79
C ALA A 31 13.08 -12.02 4.59
N GLN A 32 13.95 -12.60 3.75
CA GLN A 32 13.52 -13.46 2.63
C GLN A 32 12.80 -14.72 3.11
N GLN A 33 13.30 -15.42 4.13
CA GLN A 33 12.64 -16.60 4.71
C GLN A 33 11.28 -16.25 5.33
N ALA A 34 11.19 -15.13 6.06
CA ALA A 34 9.93 -14.65 6.61
C ALA A 34 8.93 -14.30 5.50
N ALA A 35 9.38 -13.67 4.42
CA ALA A 35 8.56 -13.35 3.26
C ALA A 35 8.05 -14.60 2.53
N VAL A 36 8.87 -15.64 2.36
CA VAL A 36 8.43 -16.93 1.79
C VAL A 36 7.34 -17.54 2.65
N LYS A 37 7.55 -17.61 3.97
CA LYS A 37 6.56 -18.18 4.90
C LYS A 37 5.24 -17.41 4.85
N ALA A 38 5.29 -16.08 4.95
CA ALA A 38 4.10 -15.24 4.89
C ALA A 38 3.32 -15.41 3.57
N LEU A 39 4.02 -15.57 2.43
CA LEU A 39 3.38 -15.86 1.16
C LEU A 39 2.76 -17.26 1.12
N GLN A 40 3.45 -18.30 1.62
CA GLN A 40 2.90 -19.66 1.68
C GLN A 40 1.65 -19.73 2.56
N ASP A 41 1.71 -19.10 3.74
CA ASP A 41 0.60 -19.06 4.69
C ASP A 41 -0.61 -18.33 4.05
N ALA A 42 -0.39 -17.19 3.39
CA ALA A 42 -1.45 -16.45 2.70
C ALA A 42 -2.02 -17.20 1.49
N ILE A 43 -1.18 -17.86 0.69
CA ILE A 43 -1.63 -18.67 -0.46
C ILE A 43 -2.53 -19.82 0.00
N ALA A 44 -2.17 -20.47 1.11
CA ALA A 44 -2.95 -21.56 1.68
C ALA A 44 -4.25 -21.06 2.33
N GLN A 45 -4.19 -19.96 3.08
CA GLN A 45 -5.34 -19.41 3.80
C GLN A 45 -6.40 -18.81 2.86
N ASP A 46 -5.97 -18.02 1.88
CA ASP A 46 -6.86 -17.27 0.98
C ASP A 46 -7.07 -17.96 -0.37
N LYS A 47 -6.52 -19.16 -0.53
CA LYS A 47 -6.65 -20.03 -1.72
C LYS A 47 -6.21 -19.33 -3.01
N MET A 48 -5.10 -18.60 -2.96
CA MET A 48 -4.66 -17.73 -4.05
C MET A 48 -3.98 -18.49 -5.22
N ALA A 49 -4.69 -19.39 -5.90
CA ALA A 49 -4.11 -20.26 -6.92
C ALA A 49 -3.55 -19.49 -8.15
N PRO A 50 -4.26 -18.52 -8.75
CA PRO A 50 -3.73 -17.68 -9.83
C PRO A 50 -2.53 -16.85 -9.41
N PHE A 51 -2.53 -16.30 -8.18
CA PHE A 51 -1.37 -15.59 -7.65
C PHE A 51 -0.18 -16.53 -7.45
N TYR A 52 -0.40 -17.74 -6.91
CA TYR A 52 0.65 -18.75 -6.75
C TYR A 52 1.28 -19.14 -8.09
N ARG A 53 0.44 -19.34 -9.13
CA ARG A 53 0.92 -19.53 -10.50
C ARG A 53 1.73 -18.33 -11.01
N TYR A 54 1.23 -17.12 -10.81
CA TYR A 54 1.94 -15.91 -11.22
C TYR A 54 3.31 -15.75 -10.54
N LEU A 55 3.47 -16.23 -9.32
CA LEU A 55 4.73 -16.14 -8.57
C LEU A 55 5.70 -17.28 -8.89
N ALA A 56 5.26 -18.54 -8.80
CA ALA A 56 6.13 -19.71 -8.78
C ALA A 56 6.05 -20.61 -10.02
N HIS A 57 5.19 -20.33 -10.99
CA HIS A 57 5.10 -21.19 -12.16
C HIS A 57 6.45 -21.29 -12.90
N PRO A 58 6.93 -22.49 -13.30
CA PRO A 58 8.26 -22.65 -13.90
C PRO A 58 8.50 -21.86 -15.20
N LEU A 59 7.44 -21.54 -15.95
CA LEU A 59 7.53 -20.82 -17.23
C LEU A 59 7.07 -19.36 -17.16
N ASP A 60 6.15 -19.05 -16.25
CA ASP A 60 5.46 -17.75 -16.17
C ASP A 60 5.74 -17.00 -14.85
N GLY A 61 6.43 -17.65 -13.91
CA GLY A 61 6.62 -17.19 -12.55
C GLY A 61 7.64 -16.06 -12.45
N VAL A 62 7.22 -14.94 -11.84
CA VAL A 62 8.08 -13.76 -11.63
C VAL A 62 9.29 -14.09 -10.74
N LEU A 63 9.15 -15.05 -9.82
CA LEU A 63 10.21 -15.44 -8.88
C LEU A 63 11.15 -16.52 -9.44
N ASN A 64 10.71 -17.28 -10.46
CA ASN A 64 11.44 -18.43 -11.01
C ASN A 64 12.10 -18.10 -12.36
N THR A 65 12.71 -16.92 -12.47
CA THR A 65 13.52 -16.59 -13.64
C THR A 65 14.90 -17.24 -13.53
N LEU A 66 15.01 -18.41 -14.18
CA LEU A 66 16.20 -19.25 -14.46
C LEU A 66 16.49 -20.39 -13.45
N GLY A 67 15.97 -21.58 -13.75
CA GLY A 67 16.81 -22.78 -13.77
C GLY A 67 16.92 -23.66 -12.52
N GLU A 68 15.90 -23.74 -11.66
CA GLU A 68 15.84 -24.77 -10.59
C GLU A 68 14.62 -25.72 -10.73
N GLY A 69 14.34 -26.12 -11.97
CA GLY A 69 13.40 -27.20 -12.27
C GLY A 69 14.02 -28.15 -13.28
N GLY A 70 14.13 -29.42 -12.89
CA GLY A 70 14.64 -30.58 -13.62
C GLY A 70 14.97 -30.45 -15.12
N SER A 71 16.15 -30.92 -15.48
CA SER A 71 16.57 -31.28 -16.83
C SER A 71 15.50 -32.10 -17.56
N SER A 72 14.65 -31.48 -18.39
CA SER A 72 14.06 -32.03 -19.63
C SER A 72 12.86 -31.21 -20.14
N ALA A 73 13.10 -30.21 -21.00
CA ALA A 73 12.14 -29.85 -22.06
C ALA A 73 12.82 -28.98 -23.14
N PRO A 74 12.61 -29.25 -24.44
CA PRO A 74 13.32 -28.59 -25.52
C PRO A 74 12.65 -27.29 -25.99
N GLY A 75 13.42 -26.22 -26.02
CA GLY A 75 13.45 -25.19 -27.07
C GLY A 75 12.16 -24.48 -27.50
N ARG A 76 12.07 -23.18 -27.16
CA ARG A 76 11.54 -22.17 -28.10
C ARG A 76 12.38 -20.88 -28.06
N PRO A 77 12.51 -20.17 -29.19
CA PRO A 77 13.59 -19.23 -29.42
C PRO A 77 13.30 -17.85 -28.81
N LEU A 78 14.40 -17.15 -28.49
CA LEU A 78 14.48 -15.76 -28.07
C LEU A 78 13.65 -14.84 -28.98
N SER A 79 12.47 -14.43 -28.51
CA SER A 79 11.70 -13.35 -29.13
C SER A 79 12.22 -12.02 -28.60
N ARG A 80 12.96 -11.31 -29.46
CA ARG A 80 13.34 -9.91 -29.29
C ARG A 80 12.07 -9.06 -29.08
N LYS A 81 11.89 -8.51 -27.88
CA LYS A 81 11.05 -7.32 -27.67
C LYS A 81 11.77 -6.27 -26.84
N SER A 82 12.05 -5.17 -27.55
CA SER A 82 12.19 -3.77 -27.14
C SER A 82 13.07 -3.41 -25.94
N SER A 83 14.18 -2.76 -26.29
CA SER A 83 15.08 -1.99 -25.45
C SER A 83 14.37 -0.85 -24.69
N LEU A 84 14.12 -1.04 -23.40
CA LEU A 84 13.94 0.03 -22.40
C LEU A 84 14.22 -0.43 -20.94
N VAL A 85 14.88 -1.58 -20.77
CA VAL A 85 15.34 -2.11 -19.48
C VAL A 85 16.84 -1.82 -19.33
N GLY A 86 17.17 -0.54 -19.17
CA GLY A 86 18.50 -0.11 -18.73
C GLY A 86 18.44 0.22 -17.25
N MET A 87 18.94 -0.70 -16.41
CA MET A 87 19.30 -0.60 -14.97
C MET A 87 18.87 -1.84 -14.15
N ILE A 88 19.07 -3.05 -14.67
CA ILE A 88 19.12 -4.26 -13.84
C ILE A 88 20.59 -4.51 -13.51
N ALA A 89 20.90 -4.46 -12.23
CA ALA A 89 22.24 -4.60 -11.68
C ALA A 89 22.92 -5.90 -12.15
N THR A 90 24.08 -5.76 -12.77
CA THR A 90 24.98 -6.87 -13.08
C THR A 90 25.77 -7.26 -11.84
N LYS A 91 25.29 -8.26 -11.08
CA LYS A 91 26.11 -9.10 -10.20
C LYS A 91 25.47 -10.50 -10.11
N PRO A 92 26.26 -11.59 -10.06
CA PRO A 92 25.72 -12.94 -10.10
C PRO A 92 24.92 -13.24 -8.83
N ALA A 93 23.78 -13.90 -9.01
CA ALA A 93 22.75 -14.15 -8.02
C ALA A 93 23.33 -14.80 -6.74
N ALA A 94 23.25 -14.07 -5.62
CA ALA A 94 23.21 -14.70 -4.31
C ALA A 94 21.97 -15.60 -4.29
N THR A 95 22.12 -16.85 -3.87
CA THR A 95 21.05 -17.87 -3.71
C THR A 95 19.71 -17.23 -3.35
N ILE A 96 18.85 -17.10 -4.36
CA ILE A 96 17.51 -16.54 -4.23
C ILE A 96 16.69 -17.63 -3.55
N ILE A 97 16.18 -17.35 -2.35
CA ILE A 97 15.22 -18.26 -1.70
C ILE A 97 13.94 -18.18 -2.53
N SER A 98 13.72 -19.19 -3.37
CA SER A 98 12.58 -19.27 -4.28
C SER A 98 11.38 -19.91 -3.60
N LEU A 99 10.17 -19.53 -4.05
CA LEU A 99 8.94 -20.19 -3.65
C LEU A 99 8.85 -21.52 -4.42
N PRO A 100 8.88 -22.69 -3.76
CA PRO A 100 8.81 -23.97 -4.47
C PRO A 100 7.46 -24.13 -5.15
N TRP A 101 7.47 -24.63 -6.39
CA TRP A 101 6.27 -24.96 -7.15
C TRP A 101 5.81 -26.39 -6.84
N ASP A 102 4.60 -26.52 -6.35
CA ASP A 102 3.92 -27.78 -6.08
C ASP A 102 2.63 -27.84 -6.91
N GLU A 103 2.64 -28.73 -7.91
CA GLU A 103 1.48 -28.97 -8.79
C GLU A 103 0.30 -29.59 -8.03
N GLY A 104 0.55 -30.39 -6.99
CA GLY A 104 -0.49 -31.00 -6.18
C GLY A 104 -1.26 -29.95 -5.38
N LEU A 105 -0.54 -29.05 -4.72
CA LEU A 105 -1.12 -27.92 -4.01
C LEU A 105 -1.90 -27.00 -4.97
N TYR A 106 -1.32 -26.67 -6.13
CA TYR A 106 -2.00 -25.83 -7.12
C TYR A 106 -3.34 -26.43 -7.59
N ASN A 107 -3.37 -27.74 -7.87
CA ASN A 107 -4.59 -28.41 -8.31
C ASN A 107 -5.67 -28.44 -7.22
N GLN A 108 -5.29 -28.71 -5.97
CA GLN A 108 -6.21 -28.66 -4.83
C GLN A 108 -6.83 -27.27 -4.65
N LEU A 109 -6.00 -26.21 -4.69
CA LEU A 109 -6.48 -24.83 -4.58
C LEU A 109 -7.36 -24.44 -5.76
N LYS A 110 -7.06 -24.92 -6.96
CA LYS A 110 -7.88 -24.68 -8.15
C LYS A 110 -9.25 -25.35 -8.03
N GLU A 111 -9.31 -26.62 -7.62
CA GLU A 111 -10.57 -27.34 -7.41
C GLU A 111 -11.45 -26.67 -6.35
N ASP A 112 -10.84 -26.22 -5.25
CA ASP A 112 -11.54 -25.46 -4.21
C ASP A 112 -12.08 -24.11 -4.72
N ASN A 113 -11.28 -23.40 -5.52
CA ASN A 113 -11.71 -22.14 -6.13
C ASN A 113 -12.84 -22.35 -7.14
N ASP A 114 -12.78 -23.41 -7.94
CA ASP A 114 -13.82 -23.75 -8.91
C ASP A 114 -15.14 -24.12 -8.19
N ARG A 115 -15.06 -24.77 -7.01
CA ARG A 115 -16.24 -25.05 -6.16
C ARG A 115 -16.86 -23.77 -5.59
N GLU A 116 -16.07 -22.88 -5.00
CA GLU A 116 -16.57 -21.61 -4.46
C GLU A 116 -17.15 -20.71 -5.56
N LEU A 117 -16.52 -20.70 -6.75
CA LEU A 117 -17.01 -19.94 -7.89
C LEU A 117 -18.38 -20.44 -8.37
N GLN A 118 -18.62 -21.75 -8.33
CA GLN A 118 -19.94 -22.31 -8.63
C GLN A 118 -21.00 -21.89 -7.59
N GLU A 119 -20.62 -21.78 -6.32
CA GLU A 119 -21.53 -21.28 -5.27
C GLU A 119 -21.91 -19.82 -5.52
N PHE A 120 -20.94 -18.97 -5.84
CA PHE A 120 -21.21 -17.57 -6.20
C PHE A 120 -22.03 -17.42 -7.48
N GLN A 121 -21.81 -18.30 -8.47
CA GLN A 121 -22.61 -18.28 -9.70
C GLN A 121 -24.06 -18.68 -9.42
N LYS A 122 -24.28 -19.70 -8.59
CA LYS A 122 -25.63 -20.10 -8.16
C LYS A 122 -26.31 -18.99 -7.36
N GLU A 123 -25.59 -18.34 -6.43
CA GLU A 123 -26.13 -17.21 -5.68
C GLU A 123 -26.49 -16.03 -6.59
N GLU A 124 -25.70 -15.77 -7.65
CA GLU A 124 -26.02 -14.76 -8.66
C GLU A 124 -27.26 -15.14 -9.47
N ASP A 125 -27.36 -16.39 -9.92
CA ASP A 125 -28.50 -16.88 -10.71
C ASP A 125 -29.79 -16.87 -9.86
N ASP A 126 -29.72 -17.33 -8.61
CA ASP A 126 -30.84 -17.28 -7.65
C ASP A 126 -31.27 -15.85 -7.36
N ALA A 127 -30.32 -14.92 -7.21
CA ALA A 127 -30.62 -13.50 -7.02
C ALA A 127 -31.25 -12.86 -8.27
N VAL A 128 -30.89 -13.31 -9.48
CA VAL A 128 -31.52 -12.85 -10.72
C VAL A 128 -32.95 -13.36 -10.85
N GLU A 129 -33.22 -14.59 -10.40
CA GLU A 129 -34.55 -15.20 -10.50
C GLU A 129 -35.52 -14.79 -9.37
N GLN A 130 -35.01 -14.62 -8.14
CA GLN A 130 -35.84 -14.40 -6.95
C GLN A 130 -35.77 -12.97 -6.40
N ALA A 131 -34.69 -12.25 -6.67
CA ALA A 131 -34.40 -10.97 -6.02
C ALA A 131 -34.33 -9.78 -7.00
N GLY A 132 -34.33 -8.57 -6.43
CA GLY A 132 -34.22 -7.33 -7.20
C GLY A 132 -32.77 -6.99 -7.57
N ASP A 133 -32.62 -5.98 -8.45
CA ASP A 133 -31.32 -5.51 -8.97
C ASP A 133 -30.25 -5.25 -7.89
N THR A 134 -30.66 -4.85 -6.68
CA THR A 134 -29.76 -4.59 -5.55
C THR A 134 -29.05 -5.84 -5.03
N GLU A 135 -29.72 -6.99 -5.04
CA GLU A 135 -29.17 -8.26 -4.54
C GLU A 135 -28.26 -8.90 -5.59
N VAL A 136 -28.64 -8.80 -6.87
CA VAL A 136 -27.79 -9.20 -8.01
C VAL A 136 -26.45 -8.44 -7.97
N MET A 137 -26.49 -7.13 -7.67
CA MET A 137 -25.28 -6.33 -7.53
C MET A 137 -24.42 -6.75 -6.33
N ALA A 138 -25.04 -7.11 -5.20
CA ALA A 138 -24.32 -7.59 -4.02
C ALA A 138 -23.64 -8.95 -4.30
N ALA A 139 -24.32 -9.88 -4.96
CA ALA A 139 -23.76 -11.17 -5.38
C ALA A 139 -22.59 -10.99 -6.38
N GLN A 140 -22.76 -10.10 -7.37
CA GLN A 140 -21.68 -9.73 -8.30
C GLN A 140 -20.49 -9.08 -7.57
N GLY A 141 -20.77 -8.28 -6.53
CA GLY A 141 -19.75 -7.69 -5.65
C GLY A 141 -18.91 -8.74 -4.93
N LYS A 142 -19.56 -9.75 -4.32
CA LYS A 142 -18.86 -10.88 -3.68
C LYS A 142 -17.99 -11.64 -4.68
N ARG A 143 -18.49 -11.88 -5.90
CA ARG A 143 -17.70 -12.53 -6.96
C ARG A 143 -16.48 -11.69 -7.37
N ALA A 144 -16.62 -10.37 -7.47
CA ALA A 144 -15.50 -9.48 -7.77
C ALA A 144 -14.44 -9.47 -6.66
N GLU A 145 -14.89 -9.48 -5.40
CA GLU A 145 -14.01 -9.59 -4.23
C GLU A 145 -13.28 -10.95 -4.18
N PHE A 146 -13.96 -12.03 -4.56
CA PHE A 146 -13.34 -13.35 -4.73
C PHE A 146 -12.19 -13.31 -5.74
N TRP A 147 -12.41 -12.70 -6.93
CA TRP A 147 -11.34 -12.58 -7.92
C TRP A 147 -10.15 -11.75 -7.43
N ALA A 148 -10.41 -10.70 -6.64
CA ALA A 148 -9.37 -9.89 -6.02
C ALA A 148 -8.60 -10.65 -4.92
N ARG A 149 -9.29 -11.48 -4.11
CA ARG A 149 -8.68 -12.34 -3.09
C ARG A 149 -7.78 -13.40 -3.72
N VAL A 150 -8.30 -14.09 -4.73
CA VAL A 150 -7.61 -15.18 -5.42
C VAL A 150 -6.43 -14.65 -6.28
N GLY A 151 -6.47 -13.36 -6.63
CA GLY A 151 -5.41 -12.67 -7.35
C GLY A 151 -5.49 -12.81 -8.87
N ASP A 152 -6.67 -12.99 -9.47
CA ASP A 152 -6.80 -12.97 -10.93
C ASP A 152 -6.98 -11.52 -11.41
N LYS A 153 -5.90 -10.91 -11.93
CA LYS A 153 -5.87 -9.48 -12.30
C LYS A 153 -6.95 -9.11 -13.32
N ASP A 154 -7.00 -9.81 -14.44
CA ASP A 154 -7.82 -9.40 -15.58
C ASP A 154 -9.31 -9.63 -15.30
N LYS A 155 -9.65 -10.75 -14.65
CA LYS A 155 -11.04 -11.03 -14.26
C LYS A 155 -11.54 -10.10 -13.15
N ALA A 156 -10.70 -9.77 -12.16
CA ALA A 156 -11.07 -8.83 -11.11
C ALA A 156 -11.36 -7.44 -11.69
N ILE A 157 -10.51 -6.94 -12.59
CA ILE A 157 -10.71 -5.63 -13.24
C ILE A 157 -12.01 -5.65 -14.06
N ALA A 158 -12.24 -6.68 -14.88
CA ALA A 158 -13.47 -6.78 -15.67
C ALA A 158 -14.73 -6.84 -14.79
N ALA A 159 -14.68 -7.59 -13.67
CA ALA A 159 -15.77 -7.66 -12.72
C ALA A 159 -16.05 -6.30 -12.07
N TYR A 160 -15.01 -5.59 -11.60
CA TYR A 160 -15.18 -4.25 -11.02
C TYR A 160 -15.65 -3.20 -12.04
N GLU A 161 -15.20 -3.28 -13.29
CA GLU A 161 -15.69 -2.40 -14.35
C GLU A 161 -17.19 -2.63 -14.60
N SER A 162 -17.61 -3.88 -14.73
CA SER A 162 -19.04 -4.23 -14.92
C SER A 162 -19.92 -3.76 -13.76
N LEU A 163 -19.44 -3.89 -12.52
CA LEU A 163 -20.12 -3.37 -11.32
C LEU A 163 -20.18 -1.85 -11.34
N SER A 164 -19.11 -1.18 -11.77
CA SER A 164 -19.02 0.30 -11.79
C SER A 164 -19.98 0.95 -12.79
N GLU A 165 -20.35 0.21 -13.85
CA GLU A 165 -21.30 0.64 -14.87
C GLU A 165 -22.75 0.44 -14.42
N LYS A 166 -23.04 -0.70 -13.78
CA LYS A 166 -24.37 -1.00 -13.22
C LYS A 166 -24.71 -0.15 -12.00
N THR A 167 -23.70 0.29 -11.25
CA THR A 167 -23.89 1.07 -10.03
C THR A 167 -24.23 2.54 -10.32
N GLY A 168 -25.44 2.96 -9.94
CA GLY A 168 -25.87 4.36 -9.97
C GLY A 168 -25.38 5.22 -8.78
N ILE A 169 -24.94 4.58 -7.68
CA ILE A 169 -24.50 5.27 -6.46
C ILE A 169 -23.06 5.75 -6.62
N LEU A 170 -22.85 7.07 -6.61
CA LEU A 170 -21.53 7.68 -6.85
C LEU A 170 -20.47 7.23 -5.83
N GLY A 171 -20.83 7.08 -4.55
CA GLY A 171 -19.90 6.63 -3.49
C GLY A 171 -19.34 5.24 -3.78
N THR A 172 -20.21 4.26 -4.03
CA THR A 172 -19.81 2.88 -4.39
C THR A 172 -19.03 2.86 -5.70
N LYS A 173 -19.36 3.72 -6.67
CA LYS A 173 -18.59 3.86 -7.92
C LYS A 173 -17.16 4.33 -7.68
N ILE A 174 -16.95 5.28 -6.76
CA ILE A 174 -15.60 5.71 -6.35
C ILE A 174 -14.87 4.55 -5.67
N ASP A 175 -15.51 3.85 -4.74
CA ASP A 175 -14.89 2.72 -4.02
C ASP A 175 -14.44 1.59 -4.97
N LEU A 176 -15.25 1.27 -5.99
CA LEU A 176 -14.89 0.31 -7.05
C LEU A 176 -13.68 0.78 -7.87
N VAL A 177 -13.61 2.06 -8.22
CA VAL A 177 -12.43 2.59 -8.94
C VAL A 177 -11.19 2.57 -8.05
N LEU A 178 -11.31 2.86 -6.75
CA LEU A 178 -10.22 2.72 -5.78
C LEU A 178 -9.77 1.26 -5.64
N ALA A 179 -10.68 0.27 -5.73
CA ALA A 179 -10.32 -1.15 -5.77
C ALA A 179 -9.50 -1.52 -7.01
N ILE A 180 -9.88 -1.00 -8.20
CA ILE A 180 -9.09 -1.20 -9.43
C ILE A 180 -7.69 -0.61 -9.30
N ILE A 181 -7.57 0.57 -8.68
CA ILE A 181 -6.26 1.19 -8.40
C ILE A 181 -5.40 0.28 -7.51
N ARG A 182 -5.97 -0.33 -6.45
CA ARG A 182 -5.25 -1.27 -5.60
C ARG A 182 -4.75 -2.49 -6.36
N MET A 183 -5.58 -3.07 -7.22
CA MET A 183 -5.15 -4.17 -8.11
C MET A 183 -3.99 -3.73 -9.01
N GLY A 184 -4.04 -2.52 -9.56
CA GLY A 184 -2.94 -1.95 -10.34
C GLY A 184 -1.65 -1.76 -9.53
N LEU A 185 -1.75 -1.27 -8.29
CA LEU A 185 -0.60 -1.11 -7.38
C LEU A 185 -0.01 -2.46 -6.96
N PHE A 186 -0.84 -3.45 -6.69
CA PHE A 186 -0.43 -4.80 -6.30
C PHE A 186 0.42 -5.48 -7.38
N TYR A 187 0.01 -5.35 -8.65
CA TYR A 187 0.74 -5.89 -9.81
C TYR A 187 1.80 -4.95 -10.40
N GLY A 188 1.95 -3.73 -9.87
CA GLY A 188 2.91 -2.75 -10.37
C GLY A 188 2.59 -2.13 -11.74
N ASP A 189 1.32 -2.17 -12.17
CA ASP A 189 0.86 -1.63 -13.45
C ASP A 189 0.62 -0.12 -13.39
N LYS A 190 1.69 0.65 -13.58
CA LYS A 190 1.68 2.11 -13.53
C LYS A 190 0.71 2.80 -14.51
N PRO A 191 0.63 2.42 -15.81
CA PRO A 191 -0.29 3.09 -16.74
C PRO A 191 -1.75 2.84 -16.39
N LEU A 192 -2.09 1.64 -15.91
CA LEU A 192 -3.44 1.33 -15.41
C LEU A 192 -3.78 2.24 -14.22
N VAL A 193 -2.91 2.30 -13.21
CA VAL A 193 -3.13 3.14 -12.03
C VAL A 193 -3.36 4.61 -12.42
N LYS A 194 -2.53 5.17 -13.31
CA LYS A 194 -2.69 6.56 -13.75
C LYS A 194 -4.08 6.83 -14.35
N LYS A 195 -4.53 5.98 -15.27
CA LYS A 195 -5.85 6.09 -15.92
C LYS A 195 -6.98 6.09 -14.88
N HIS A 196 -6.91 5.19 -13.90
CA HIS A 196 -7.97 5.06 -12.90
C HIS A 196 -7.89 6.13 -11.81
N VAL A 197 -6.71 6.66 -11.47
CA VAL A 197 -6.55 7.82 -10.58
C VAL A 197 -7.18 9.07 -11.20
N GLU A 198 -6.94 9.33 -12.49
CA GLU A 198 -7.59 10.43 -13.22
C GLU A 198 -9.12 10.27 -13.24
N ARG A 199 -9.62 9.05 -13.50
CA ARG A 199 -11.06 8.73 -13.42
C ARG A 199 -11.64 8.96 -12.02
N ALA A 200 -10.94 8.52 -10.97
CA ALA A 200 -11.38 8.71 -9.59
C ALA A 200 -11.46 10.20 -9.23
N LYS A 201 -10.49 11.00 -9.70
CA LYS A 201 -10.48 12.46 -9.50
C LYS A 201 -11.72 13.13 -10.11
N SER A 202 -12.07 12.78 -11.35
CA SER A 202 -13.29 13.32 -11.98
C SER A 202 -14.57 12.91 -11.25
N LEU A 203 -14.66 11.67 -10.75
CA LEU A 203 -15.82 11.22 -9.98
C LEU A 203 -15.92 11.94 -8.63
N VAL A 204 -14.80 12.14 -7.96
CA VAL A 204 -14.73 12.84 -6.68
C VAL A 204 -15.08 14.33 -6.82
N GLU A 205 -14.64 14.99 -7.91
CA GLU A 205 -15.03 16.36 -8.23
C GLU A 205 -16.53 16.50 -8.53
N SER A 206 -17.16 15.47 -9.11
CA SER A 206 -18.59 15.47 -9.42
C SER A 206 -19.52 15.35 -8.21
N GLY A 207 -19.02 14.87 -7.07
CA GLY A 207 -19.85 14.71 -5.86
C GLY A 207 -19.32 13.72 -4.82
N GLY A 208 -18.01 13.52 -4.72
CA GLY A 208 -17.42 12.66 -3.69
C GLY A 208 -17.57 13.26 -2.29
N ASP A 209 -17.85 12.41 -1.31
CA ASP A 209 -17.81 12.78 0.10
C ASP A 209 -16.39 13.14 0.56
N TRP A 210 -16.32 13.77 1.73
CA TRP A 210 -15.06 14.26 2.28
C TRP A 210 -14.06 13.13 2.59
N ASP A 211 -14.54 11.97 3.07
CA ASP A 211 -13.66 10.83 3.37
C ASP A 211 -13.04 10.24 2.08
N ARG A 212 -13.84 9.96 1.05
CA ARG A 212 -13.33 9.46 -0.25
C ARG A 212 -12.37 10.43 -0.93
N ARG A 213 -12.52 11.75 -0.72
CA ARG A 213 -11.52 12.76 -1.14
C ARG A 213 -10.18 12.56 -0.45
N ASN A 214 -10.19 12.34 0.86
CA ASN A 214 -8.96 12.13 1.62
C ASN A 214 -8.30 10.80 1.27
N ARG A 215 -9.09 9.73 1.11
CA ARG A 215 -8.58 8.45 0.61
C ARG A 215 -7.90 8.64 -0.75
N LEU A 216 -8.56 9.30 -1.70
CA LEU A 216 -7.98 9.58 -3.03
C LEU A 216 -6.62 10.29 -2.95
N LYS A 217 -6.42 11.24 -2.02
CA LYS A 217 -5.12 11.89 -1.82
C LYS A 217 -4.03 10.91 -1.41
N ALA A 218 -4.33 9.96 -0.53
CA ALA A 218 -3.39 8.91 -0.14
C ALA A 218 -3.05 7.98 -1.32
N TYR A 219 -4.07 7.59 -2.11
CA TYR A 219 -3.88 6.79 -3.34
C TYR A 219 -3.01 7.52 -4.39
N GLU A 220 -3.33 8.79 -4.66
CA GLU A 220 -2.59 9.63 -5.61
C GLU A 220 -1.16 9.88 -5.12
N GLY A 221 -0.99 10.20 -3.83
CA GLY A 221 0.32 10.39 -3.20
C GLY A 221 1.21 9.15 -3.35
N LEU A 222 0.68 7.96 -3.05
CA LEU A 222 1.42 6.71 -3.18
C LEU A 222 1.76 6.40 -4.65
N HIS A 223 0.82 6.61 -5.58
CA HIS A 223 1.10 6.44 -7.00
C HIS A 223 2.22 7.38 -7.49
N LEU A 224 2.21 8.65 -7.07
CA LEU A 224 3.24 9.63 -7.45
C LEU A 224 4.62 9.24 -6.92
N LEU A 225 4.72 8.57 -5.77
CA LEU A 225 5.98 7.97 -5.30
C LEU A 225 6.50 6.90 -6.29
N THR A 226 5.62 6.06 -6.84
CA THR A 226 6.01 5.04 -7.83
C THR A 226 6.52 5.63 -9.15
N LEU A 227 6.13 6.88 -9.45
CA LEU A 227 6.57 7.66 -10.61
C LEU A 227 7.77 8.57 -10.32
N ARG A 228 8.32 8.53 -9.09
CA ARG A 228 9.42 9.39 -8.63
C ARG A 228 9.09 10.89 -8.65
N SER A 229 7.80 11.25 -8.59
CA SER A 229 7.34 12.63 -8.58
C SER A 229 7.16 13.14 -7.14
N TYR A 230 8.26 13.18 -6.39
CA TYR A 230 8.26 13.48 -4.94
C TYR A 230 7.70 14.87 -4.61
N ASN A 231 7.94 15.87 -5.47
CA ASN A 231 7.45 17.24 -5.31
C ASN A 231 5.91 17.34 -5.22
N LEU A 232 5.20 16.48 -5.95
CA LEU A 232 3.75 16.41 -5.92
C LEU A 232 3.25 15.44 -4.85
N ALA A 233 4.00 14.37 -4.57
CA ALA A 233 3.64 13.38 -3.57
C ALA A 233 3.72 13.93 -2.14
N ALA A 234 4.79 14.67 -1.80
CA ALA A 234 5.05 15.09 -0.42
C ALA A 234 3.92 15.94 0.18
N PRO A 235 3.38 16.98 -0.50
CA PRO A 235 2.26 17.74 0.04
C PRO A 235 1.00 16.88 0.24
N LEU A 236 0.67 16.00 -0.72
CA LEU A 236 -0.52 15.16 -0.63
C LEU A 236 -0.44 14.16 0.52
N LEU A 237 0.72 13.55 0.73
CA LEU A 237 0.96 12.57 1.79
C LEU A 237 0.98 13.23 3.17
N LEU A 238 1.64 14.39 3.31
CA LEU A 238 1.67 15.16 4.56
C LEU A 238 0.27 15.65 4.96
N ASP A 239 -0.52 16.15 4.01
CA ASP A 239 -1.89 16.57 4.26
C ASP A 239 -2.80 15.38 4.64
N SER A 240 -2.45 14.16 4.23
CA SER A 240 -3.21 12.95 4.54
C SER A 240 -2.93 12.39 5.94
N LEU A 241 -1.87 12.84 6.64
CA LEU A 241 -1.47 12.29 7.95
C LEU A 241 -2.50 12.50 9.06
N SER A 242 -3.22 13.62 9.05
CA SER A 242 -4.19 13.97 10.11
C SER A 242 -5.56 13.29 9.93
N THR A 243 -5.85 12.83 8.71
CA THR A 243 -7.16 12.29 8.32
C THR A 243 -7.04 10.92 7.64
N PHE A 244 -5.99 10.16 7.96
CA PHE A 244 -5.73 8.89 7.32
C PHE A 244 -6.72 7.82 7.77
N THR A 245 -7.44 7.25 6.82
CA THR A 245 -8.41 6.16 7.03
C THR A 245 -8.17 4.98 6.09
N SER A 246 -7.12 5.02 5.26
CA SER A 246 -6.87 4.06 4.17
C SER A 246 -5.92 2.92 4.56
N TYR A 247 -6.28 2.14 5.59
CA TYR A 247 -5.47 1.01 6.07
C TYR A 247 -5.32 -0.11 5.03
N GLU A 248 -6.14 -0.11 3.97
CA GLU A 248 -6.00 -1.01 2.84
C GLU A 248 -4.76 -0.75 1.97
N LEU A 249 -4.20 0.47 2.05
CA LEU A 249 -3.01 0.87 1.29
C LEU A 249 -1.72 0.51 2.03
N CYS A 250 -1.63 0.98 3.26
CA CYS A 250 -0.49 0.82 4.13
C CYS A 250 -0.87 1.13 5.57
N THR A 251 -0.07 0.66 6.52
CA THR A 251 -0.18 1.06 7.92
C THR A 251 0.12 2.54 8.10
N TYR A 252 -0.44 3.15 9.15
CA TYR A 252 -0.17 4.56 9.46
C TYR A 252 1.33 4.84 9.63
N SER A 253 2.04 3.92 10.29
CA SER A 253 3.48 3.89 10.45
C SER A 253 4.22 4.02 9.10
N ASN A 254 3.84 3.21 8.10
CA ASN A 254 4.43 3.27 6.76
C ASN A 254 4.12 4.58 6.04
N LEU A 255 2.90 5.10 6.18
CA LEU A 255 2.54 6.40 5.60
C LEU A 255 3.44 7.52 6.14
N VAL A 256 3.70 7.53 7.44
CA VAL A 256 4.58 8.52 8.08
C VAL A 256 6.00 8.42 7.53
N VAL A 257 6.54 7.21 7.39
CA VAL A 257 7.85 6.98 6.74
C VAL A 257 7.87 7.55 5.32
N TYR A 258 6.86 7.23 4.51
CA TYR A 258 6.77 7.72 3.12
C TYR A 258 6.67 9.25 3.04
N SER A 259 5.86 9.86 3.91
CA SER A 259 5.70 11.32 4.00
C SER A 259 6.99 12.03 4.38
N VAL A 260 7.71 11.50 5.39
CA VAL A 260 8.99 12.07 5.86
C VAL A 260 10.07 11.94 4.78
N LEU A 261 10.18 10.77 4.15
CA LEU A 261 11.16 10.55 3.08
C LEU A 261 10.86 11.42 1.85
N ALA A 262 9.61 11.49 1.41
CA ALA A 262 9.22 12.35 0.29
C ALA A 262 9.43 13.85 0.62
N GLY A 263 9.11 14.24 1.86
CA GLY A 263 9.27 15.60 2.37
C GLY A 263 10.74 16.03 2.44
N SER A 264 11.63 15.14 2.89
CA SER A 264 13.07 15.43 3.01
C SER A 264 13.75 15.69 1.66
N VAL A 265 13.26 15.06 0.59
CA VAL A 265 13.79 15.25 -0.78
C VAL A 265 13.18 16.47 -1.48
N SER A 266 11.92 16.79 -1.20
CA SER A 266 11.13 17.69 -2.05
C SER A 266 10.88 19.09 -1.47
N LEU A 267 10.83 19.20 -0.15
CA LEU A 267 10.44 20.45 0.51
C LEU A 267 11.65 21.37 0.69
N LYS A 268 11.39 22.68 0.58
CA LYS A 268 12.36 23.70 0.96
C LYS A 268 12.55 23.69 2.47
N ARG A 269 13.71 24.17 2.96
CA ARG A 269 14.07 24.16 4.38
C ARG A 269 12.98 24.70 5.32
N VAL A 270 12.32 25.78 4.95
CA VAL A 270 11.25 26.40 5.76
C VAL A 270 10.02 25.50 5.84
N ASP A 271 9.57 24.99 4.70
CA ASP A 271 8.41 24.10 4.61
C ASP A 271 8.70 22.72 5.23
N PHE A 272 9.93 22.23 5.11
CA PHE A 272 10.39 21.01 5.76
C PHE A 272 10.36 21.15 7.28
N LYS A 273 10.79 22.31 7.82
CA LYS A 273 10.70 22.57 9.25
C LYS A 273 9.25 22.55 9.73
N SER A 274 8.36 23.31 9.10
CA SER A 274 6.98 23.45 9.57
C SER A 274 6.15 22.19 9.38
N LYS A 275 6.32 21.49 8.26
CA LYS A 275 5.46 20.34 7.88
C LYS A 275 6.02 18.98 8.24
N VAL A 276 7.33 18.85 8.52
CA VAL A 276 7.95 17.56 8.83
C VAL A 276 8.57 17.58 10.23
N VAL A 277 9.46 18.55 10.51
CA VAL A 277 10.18 18.59 11.79
C VAL A 277 9.26 18.97 12.95
N ASP A 278 8.42 19.99 12.76
CA ASP A 278 7.54 20.54 13.80
C ASP A 278 6.12 19.97 13.75
N ALA A 279 5.81 19.09 12.80
CA ALA A 279 4.50 18.49 12.68
C ALA A 279 4.18 17.56 13.87
N PRO A 280 3.05 17.77 14.56
CA PRO A 280 2.72 17.03 15.78
C PRO A 280 2.50 15.53 15.51
N GLU A 281 1.94 15.15 14.36
CA GLU A 281 1.70 13.76 13.97
C GLU A 281 3.01 12.98 13.83
N ILE A 282 4.04 13.64 13.28
CA ILE A 282 5.37 13.07 13.07
C ILE A 282 6.12 13.02 14.40
N LYS A 283 6.06 14.08 15.22
CA LYS A 283 6.68 14.08 16.56
C LYS A 283 6.08 13.02 17.49
N ALA A 284 4.79 12.72 17.39
CA ALA A 284 4.16 11.66 18.18
C ALA A 284 4.77 10.27 17.91
N ILE A 285 5.34 10.06 16.72
CA ILE A 285 5.88 8.77 16.30
C ILE A 285 7.41 8.75 16.37
N LEU A 286 8.07 9.81 15.89
CA LEU A 286 9.52 9.92 15.79
C LEU A 286 10.20 10.64 16.98
N GLY A 287 9.44 11.31 17.85
CA GLY A 287 9.99 12.08 18.96
C GLY A 287 10.58 11.19 20.06
N ASP A 288 11.60 11.71 20.75
CA ASP A 288 12.12 11.11 21.97
C ASP A 288 11.04 11.14 23.07
N GLY A 289 11.15 10.31 24.10
CA GLY A 289 10.06 10.01 25.06
C GLY A 289 9.30 11.22 25.64
N GLU A 290 9.94 12.38 25.76
CA GLU A 290 9.28 13.65 26.15
C GLU A 290 8.46 14.29 25.02
N ASP A 291 8.99 14.35 23.79
CA ASP A 291 8.28 14.84 22.60
C ASP A 291 7.09 13.96 22.23
N LYS A 292 7.23 12.64 22.42
CA LYS A 292 6.14 11.68 22.26
C LYS A 292 4.99 11.98 23.24
N LEU A 293 5.31 12.19 24.51
CA LEU A 293 4.34 12.57 25.55
C LEU A 293 3.73 13.97 25.31
N LEU A 294 4.50 14.94 24.80
CA LEU A 294 4.02 16.30 24.50
C LEU A 294 3.09 16.34 23.28
N ALA A 295 3.36 15.51 22.27
CA ALA A 295 2.48 15.36 21.11
C ALA A 295 1.19 14.57 21.46
N LEU A 296 1.31 13.52 22.28
CA LEU A 296 0.17 12.75 22.81
C LEU A 296 -0.73 13.58 23.75
N SER A 297 -0.16 14.56 24.47
CA SER A 297 -0.89 15.46 25.38
C SER A 297 -1.43 16.72 24.71
N GLY A 298 -1.14 16.94 23.41
CA GLY A 298 -1.61 18.11 22.66
C GLY A 298 -0.98 19.44 23.09
N ALA A 299 0.15 19.41 23.79
CA ALA A 299 0.78 20.60 24.38
C ALA A 299 1.59 21.46 23.38
N LEU A 300 1.83 20.95 22.16
CA LEU A 300 2.46 21.73 21.08
C LEU A 300 1.45 22.65 20.39
N SER A 301 0.93 23.65 21.10
CA SER A 301 0.19 24.77 20.48
C SER A 301 0.56 26.15 21.00
N ALA A 302 1.59 26.31 21.84
CA ALA A 302 2.10 27.64 22.17
C ALA A 302 3.59 27.57 22.54
N GLY A 303 4.46 27.96 21.61
CA GLY A 303 5.82 28.34 21.97
C GLY A 303 5.82 29.72 22.66
N PRO A 304 6.74 29.99 23.60
CA PRO A 304 6.81 31.28 24.28
C PRO A 304 7.45 32.32 23.34
N GLY A 305 6.67 33.32 22.94
CA GLY A 305 7.14 34.40 22.09
C GLY A 305 6.27 35.64 22.21
N ALA A 306 6.73 36.55 23.09
CA ALA A 306 6.45 37.99 23.14
C ALA A 306 4.99 38.47 23.21
N ASP A 307 4.64 38.95 24.40
CA ASP A 307 3.50 39.82 24.70
C ASP A 307 3.70 41.20 24.05
N ASP A 308 2.71 41.71 23.30
CA ASP A 308 2.07 43.01 23.55
C ASP A 308 0.97 43.38 22.53
N THR A 309 -0.26 43.50 23.06
CA THR A 309 -1.35 44.46 22.81
C THR A 309 -1.87 44.79 21.39
N THR A 310 -3.14 44.42 21.15
CA THR A 310 -4.34 45.29 20.91
C THR A 310 -5.34 44.63 19.95
N GLY A 311 -6.63 44.67 20.34
CA GLY A 311 -7.67 43.78 19.83
C GLY A 311 -8.19 44.03 18.43
N ALA A 312 -8.52 42.93 17.73
CA ALA A 312 -9.58 42.85 16.73
C ALA A 312 -10.05 41.39 16.61
N LYS A 313 -11.38 41.19 16.58
CA LYS A 313 -12.07 39.90 16.47
C LYS A 313 -11.70 39.14 15.18
N ALA A 314 -11.38 37.85 15.28
CA ALA A 314 -11.37 36.88 14.18
C ALA A 314 -11.82 35.48 14.67
N PRO A 315 -12.35 34.60 13.79
CA PRO A 315 -13.32 33.56 14.14
C PRO A 315 -12.70 32.24 14.64
N LYS A 316 -13.52 31.46 15.35
CA LYS A 316 -13.22 30.16 15.97
C LYS A 316 -12.72 29.13 14.95
N THR A 317 -11.43 28.80 14.99
CA THR A 317 -10.89 27.57 14.41
C THR A 317 -11.02 26.43 15.40
N ALA A 318 -11.67 25.35 14.96
CA ALA A 318 -11.90 24.13 15.72
C ALA A 318 -10.58 23.46 16.11
N THR A 319 -10.50 23.07 17.38
CA THR A 319 -9.47 22.23 17.97
C THR A 319 -9.37 20.90 17.20
N ALA A 320 -8.24 20.68 16.55
CA ALA A 320 -7.88 19.41 15.92
C ALA A 320 -7.54 18.40 17.03
N ALA A 321 -8.53 17.65 17.49
CA ALA A 321 -8.30 16.44 18.27
C ALA A 321 -7.69 15.39 17.33
N VAL A 322 -6.44 15.04 17.58
CA VAL A 322 -5.65 14.08 16.80
C VAL A 322 -6.27 12.69 16.97
N ASN A 323 -6.61 12.01 15.87
CA ASN A 323 -7.10 10.63 15.85
C ASN A 323 -5.96 9.64 16.23
N LEU A 324 -5.47 9.71 17.46
CA LEU A 324 -4.48 8.78 18.01
C LEU A 324 -5.14 7.63 18.80
N THR A 325 -6.45 7.69 19.04
CA THR A 325 -7.23 6.65 19.75
C THR A 325 -7.39 5.35 18.96
N THR A 326 -7.13 5.35 17.65
CA THR A 326 -7.23 4.17 16.77
C THR A 326 -5.98 3.28 16.79
N LEU A 327 -4.84 3.77 17.31
CA LEU A 327 -3.62 2.97 17.43
C LEU A 327 -3.72 1.90 18.53
N GLY A 328 -4.71 2.00 19.44
CA GLY A 328 -4.90 1.05 20.55
C GLY A 328 -6.15 0.16 20.47
N THR A 329 -7.00 0.30 19.45
CA THR A 329 -8.33 -0.36 19.41
C THR A 329 -8.66 -1.09 18.12
N SER A 330 -7.77 -1.11 17.13
CA SER A 330 -8.00 -1.84 15.88
C SER A 330 -7.68 -3.33 16.08
N THR A 331 -8.68 -4.14 16.38
CA THR A 331 -8.60 -5.61 16.52
C THR A 331 -8.38 -6.36 15.20
N GLU A 332 -8.23 -5.65 14.08
CA GLU A 332 -8.00 -6.23 12.77
C GLU A 332 -6.58 -5.86 12.30
N GLN A 333 -5.68 -6.85 12.31
CA GLN A 333 -4.26 -6.80 11.90
C GLN A 333 -3.20 -6.33 12.93
N PRO A 334 -3.06 -7.01 14.08
CA PRO A 334 -1.88 -6.84 14.94
C PRO A 334 -0.57 -7.38 14.33
N GLU A 335 -0.63 -8.26 13.32
CA GLU A 335 0.56 -8.90 12.71
C GLU A 335 1.19 -8.09 11.55
N ALA A 336 0.45 -7.14 10.96
CA ALA A 336 0.95 -6.30 9.87
C ALA A 336 1.73 -5.06 10.36
N GLU A 337 1.65 -4.74 11.65
CA GLU A 337 2.62 -3.87 12.30
C GLU A 337 3.93 -4.64 12.48
N MET A 338 4.68 -4.83 11.38
CA MET A 338 6.12 -4.97 11.52
C MET A 338 6.55 -3.79 12.41
N ALA A 339 7.16 -4.06 13.56
CA ALA A 339 7.64 -3.01 14.44
C ALA A 339 8.71 -2.21 13.69
N ILE A 340 8.29 -1.16 13.00
CA ILE A 340 9.18 -0.27 12.26
C ILE A 340 9.96 0.47 13.33
N ASP A 341 11.27 0.24 13.37
CA ASP A 341 12.15 1.04 14.18
C ASP A 341 12.25 2.44 13.56
N PHE A 342 11.70 3.43 14.28
CA PHE A 342 11.72 4.83 13.86
C PHE A 342 12.98 5.57 14.29
N SER A 343 13.86 4.97 15.11
CA SER A 343 15.08 5.62 15.59
C SER A 343 16.01 6.06 14.44
N PRO A 344 16.27 5.24 13.39
CA PRO A 344 17.05 5.68 12.24
C PRO A 344 16.41 6.86 11.49
N LEU A 345 15.08 6.87 11.36
CA LEU A 345 14.34 7.94 10.68
C LEU A 345 14.34 9.25 11.50
N ALA A 346 14.19 9.16 12.83
CA ALA A 346 14.28 10.31 13.73
C ALA A 346 15.68 10.95 13.70
N LEU A 347 16.73 10.11 13.70
CA LEU A 347 18.11 10.57 13.52
C LEU A 347 18.34 11.19 12.14
N LEU A 348 17.71 10.67 11.09
CA LEU A 348 17.77 11.24 9.75
C LEU A 348 17.15 12.65 9.69
N VAL A 349 15.93 12.83 10.23
CA VAL A 349 15.22 14.12 10.21
C VAL A 349 15.98 15.17 11.00
N SER A 350 16.43 14.83 12.21
CA SER A 350 17.21 15.74 13.07
C SER A 350 18.57 16.09 12.46
N SER A 351 19.28 15.12 11.88
CA SER A 351 20.58 15.33 11.25
C SER A 351 20.47 16.19 9.98
N LEU A 352 19.42 15.99 9.18
CA LEU A 352 19.17 16.78 7.97
C LEU A 352 18.89 18.25 8.31
N TYR A 353 18.05 18.49 9.33
CA TYR A 353 17.71 19.85 9.74
C TYR A 353 18.90 20.60 10.37
N ASN A 354 19.71 19.90 11.16
CA ASN A 354 20.90 20.45 11.84
C ASN A 354 22.14 20.54 10.92
N GLY A 355 22.06 20.04 9.68
CA GLY A 355 23.17 20.08 8.72
C GLY A 355 24.32 19.11 9.03
N ASN A 356 24.08 18.06 9.82
CA ASN A 356 25.09 17.04 10.11
C ASN A 356 25.02 15.90 9.09
N TYR A 357 25.63 16.13 7.94
CA TYR A 357 25.59 15.19 6.81
C TYR A 357 26.21 13.83 7.11
N LYS A 358 27.22 13.76 7.99
CA LYS A 358 27.86 12.49 8.36
C LYS A 358 26.87 11.57 9.06
N THR A 359 26.14 12.09 10.05
CA THR A 359 25.12 11.33 10.76
C THR A 359 23.91 11.04 9.88
N PHE A 360 23.53 11.97 9.00
CA PHE A 360 22.46 11.77 8.02
C PHE A 360 22.72 10.59 7.07
N PHE A 361 23.91 10.51 6.46
CA PHE A 361 24.21 9.39 5.55
C PHE A 361 24.31 8.05 6.28
N LYS A 362 24.76 8.08 7.54
CA LYS A 362 24.79 6.88 8.38
C LYS A 362 23.37 6.40 8.73
N SER A 363 22.50 7.31 9.16
CA SER A 363 21.12 6.97 9.51
C SER A 363 20.26 6.60 8.30
N LEU A 364 20.53 7.19 7.12
CA LEU A 364 19.92 6.78 5.86
C LEU A 364 20.31 5.34 5.50
N ALA A 365 21.59 4.98 5.66
CA ALA A 365 22.05 3.60 5.43
C ALA A 365 21.35 2.62 6.39
N GLU A 366 21.26 2.97 7.68
CA GLU A 366 20.57 2.14 8.69
C GLU A 366 19.05 2.02 8.42
N SER A 367 18.40 3.10 7.92
CA SER A 367 16.97 3.10 7.58
C SER A 367 16.66 2.27 6.34
N CYS A 368 17.55 2.27 5.34
CA CYS A 368 17.39 1.48 4.11
C CYS A 368 17.89 0.04 4.28
N TRP A 369 18.80 -0.19 5.22
CA TRP A 369 19.42 -1.49 5.46
C TRP A 369 19.58 -1.79 6.96
N PRO A 370 18.51 -2.21 7.63
CA PRO A 370 18.61 -2.70 9.00
C PRO A 370 19.28 -4.08 9.00
N GLY A 371 20.60 -4.14 9.23
CA GLY A 371 21.28 -5.40 9.58
C GLY A 371 22.63 -5.75 8.95
N GLU A 372 23.31 -4.88 8.19
CA GLU A 372 24.65 -5.20 7.62
C GLU A 372 25.85 -4.65 8.40
N HIS A 373 25.64 -3.94 9.50
CA HIS A 373 26.77 -3.43 10.29
C HIS A 373 27.14 -4.40 11.42
N GLY A 374 27.72 -5.51 10.98
CA GLY A 374 28.30 -6.53 11.82
C GLY A 374 29.38 -7.32 11.08
N GLN A 375 30.35 -6.63 10.46
CA GLN A 375 31.69 -7.13 10.18
C GLN A 375 32.66 -5.99 9.88
#